data_AF-A0A1V5DUK3-F1
#
_entry.id   AF-A0A1V5DUK3-F1
#
_cell.length_a   1.000
_cell.length_b   1.000
_cell.length_c   1.000
_cell.angle_alpha   90.00
_cell.angle_beta   90.00
_cell.angle_gamma   90.00
#
_symmetry.space_group_name_H-M   'P 1'
#
loop_
_entity.id
_entity.type
_entity.pdbx_description
1 polymer ?
#
loop_
_entity_poly.entity_id
_entity_poly.type
_entity_poly.pdbx_seq_one_letter_code
_entity_poly.pdbx_strand_id
1 'polypeptide(L)'
;MQRRIKICFLVLLAVIFICGCSTTQELKTSITSKVGSITSTVDPALVAQVPAGKRGGFSKAEFDLNLANQKVKLAEQKSDLAAAQKKYAGLEEDLANNFQKEAEIDYDLIKNEALIDSDLGKKEDNIKLRAKLQSKKLNVQADRVKIKADIEEIKRKIEYLSMETTKMDEAIKAMKFDDSKKTEPEPIGKKQ
;
A
#
# COMPACT_ATOMS: atom_id res chain seq x y z
N MET A 1 0.73 -45.61 12.62
CA MET A 1 0.95 -44.15 12.48
C MET A 1 0.31 -43.54 11.22
N GLN A 2 0.42 -44.17 10.05
CA GLN A 2 -0.06 -43.61 8.77
C GLN A 2 -1.59 -43.36 8.67
N ARG A 3 -2.44 -44.12 9.38
CA ARG A 3 -3.90 -43.88 9.39
C ARG A 3 -4.32 -42.61 10.13
N ARG A 4 -3.58 -42.18 11.16
CA ARG A 4 -3.89 -40.95 11.92
C ARG A 4 -3.48 -39.69 11.16
N ILE A 5 -2.42 -39.76 10.37
CA ILE A 5 -1.93 -38.66 9.52
C ILE A 5 -2.92 -38.34 8.39
N LYS A 6 -3.54 -39.36 7.78
CA LYS A 6 -4.54 -39.18 6.72
C LYS A 6 -5.82 -38.51 7.24
N ILE A 7 -6.23 -38.81 8.48
CA ILE A 7 -7.40 -38.19 9.12
C ILE A 7 -7.10 -36.72 9.46
N CYS A 8 -5.92 -36.40 9.99
CA CYS A 8 -5.53 -35.01 10.26
C CYS A 8 -5.45 -34.16 8.98
N PHE A 9 -4.97 -34.71 7.87
CA PHE A 9 -4.91 -34.00 6.59
C PHE A 9 -6.30 -33.74 5.98
N LEU A 10 -7.23 -34.70 6.11
CA LEU A 10 -8.61 -34.55 5.62
C LEU A 10 -9.41 -33.52 6.43
N VAL A 11 -9.18 -33.44 7.75
CA VAL A 11 -9.79 -32.42 8.61
C VAL A 11 -9.20 -31.04 8.31
N LEU A 12 -7.90 -30.93 8.06
CA LEU A 12 -7.24 -29.65 7.72
C LEU A 12 -7.76 -29.08 6.38
N LEU A 13 -8.00 -29.94 5.39
CA LEU A 13 -8.53 -29.55 4.07
C LEU A 13 -9.99 -29.09 4.13
N ALA A 14 -10.80 -29.64 5.04
CA ALA A 14 -12.19 -29.23 5.24
C ALA A 14 -12.32 -27.86 5.93
N VAL A 15 -11.38 -27.46 6.79
CA VAL A 15 -11.41 -26.16 7.48
C VAL A 15 -11.09 -24.99 6.53
N ILE A 16 -10.30 -25.22 5.48
CA ILE A 16 -9.97 -24.19 4.47
C ILE A 16 -11.21 -23.79 3.65
N PHE A 17 -12.19 -24.70 3.49
CA PHE A 17 -13.44 -24.40 2.77
C PHE A 17 -14.48 -23.63 3.59
N ILE A 18 -14.35 -23.58 4.92
CA ILE A 18 -15.35 -22.92 5.80
C ILE A 18 -14.97 -21.46 6.12
N CYS A 19 -13.69 -21.08 5.96
CA CYS A 19 -13.24 -19.69 6.08
C CYS A 19 -13.29 -18.90 4.76
N GLY A 20 -13.79 -19.49 3.68
CA GLY A 20 -13.90 -18.88 2.36
C GLY A 20 -15.25 -18.19 2.11
N CYS A 21 -15.67 -17.22 2.93
CA CYS A 21 -16.70 -16.25 2.53
C CYS A 21 -16.81 -15.08 3.52
N SER A 22 -15.97 -14.04 3.38
CA SER A 22 -16.32 -12.68 3.85
C SER A 22 -15.26 -11.65 3.41
N THR A 23 -15.07 -11.45 2.11
CA THR A 23 -14.43 -10.20 1.65
C THR A 23 -15.00 -9.82 0.29
N THR A 24 -16.22 -9.30 0.28
CA THR A 24 -16.73 -8.52 -0.86
C THR A 24 -17.86 -7.56 -0.51
N GLN A 25 -18.19 -7.37 0.77
CA GLN A 25 -19.22 -6.40 1.19
C GLN A 25 -18.68 -5.09 1.79
N GLU A 26 -17.42 -5.02 2.24
CA GLU A 26 -16.93 -3.79 2.88
C GLU A 26 -16.55 -2.65 1.91
N LEU A 27 -16.39 -2.93 0.62
CA LEU A 27 -16.12 -1.89 -0.39
C LEU A 27 -17.34 -1.03 -0.73
N LYS A 28 -18.56 -1.44 -0.35
CA LYS A 28 -19.78 -0.63 -0.58
C LYS A 28 -20.15 0.30 0.58
N THR A 29 -19.71 0.02 1.80
CA THR A 29 -20.24 0.72 2.99
C THR A 29 -19.37 1.89 3.45
N SER A 30 -18.05 1.87 3.21
CA SER A 30 -17.17 2.97 3.66
C SER A 30 -17.17 4.20 2.73
N ILE A 31 -17.64 4.05 1.49
CA ILE A 31 -17.78 5.18 0.55
C ILE A 31 -18.97 6.07 0.94
N THR A 32 -20.03 5.50 1.55
CA THR A 32 -21.22 6.25 1.95
C THR A 32 -20.99 7.19 3.15
N SER A 33 -20.14 6.82 4.11
CA SER A 33 -20.04 7.56 5.37
C SER A 33 -19.20 8.85 5.31
N LYS A 34 -18.24 8.95 4.38
CA LYS A 34 -17.45 10.19 4.17
C LYS A 34 -18.06 11.18 3.17
N VAL A 35 -18.96 10.73 2.29
CA VAL A 35 -19.65 11.64 1.35
C VAL A 35 -20.74 12.44 2.07
N GLY A 36 -21.27 11.92 3.18
CA GLY A 36 -22.34 12.57 3.94
C GLY A 36 -21.94 13.80 4.77
N SER A 37 -20.66 14.08 5.01
CA SER A 37 -20.25 15.12 5.99
C SER A 37 -19.87 16.48 5.41
N ILE A 38 -19.80 16.66 4.08
CA ILE A 38 -19.43 17.95 3.46
C ILE A 38 -20.61 18.57 2.70
N THR A 39 -21.60 17.78 2.26
CA THR A 39 -22.76 18.29 1.51
C THR A 39 -24.03 18.47 2.34
N SER A 40 -23.99 18.27 3.66
CA SER A 40 -25.14 18.33 4.57
C SER A 40 -25.64 19.76 4.87
N THR A 41 -25.30 20.75 4.05
CA THR A 41 -25.82 22.12 4.17
C THR A 41 -27.29 22.20 3.77
N VAL A 42 -27.77 21.26 2.94
CA VAL A 42 -29.17 21.19 2.50
C VAL A 42 -29.78 19.90 3.02
N ASP A 43 -30.93 20.02 3.69
CA ASP A 43 -31.66 18.89 4.27
C ASP A 43 -32.07 17.87 3.19
N PRO A 44 -31.53 16.64 3.20
CA PRO A 44 -31.87 15.60 2.24
C PRO A 44 -33.37 15.28 2.20
N ALA A 45 -34.08 15.41 3.33
CA ALA A 45 -35.51 15.15 3.42
C ALA A 45 -36.34 16.20 2.68
N LEU A 46 -35.87 17.45 2.61
CA LEU A 46 -36.49 18.52 1.82
C LEU A 46 -36.14 18.39 0.33
N VAL A 47 -34.90 18.01 0.00
CA VAL A 47 -34.46 17.78 -1.39
C VAL A 47 -35.23 16.62 -2.02
N ALA A 48 -35.53 15.57 -1.25
CA ALA A 48 -36.34 14.43 -1.71
C ALA A 48 -37.78 14.82 -2.07
N GLN A 49 -38.32 15.90 -1.50
CA GLN A 49 -39.67 16.39 -1.79
C GLN A 49 -39.76 17.23 -3.07
N VAL A 50 -38.63 17.60 -3.69
CA VAL A 50 -38.63 18.36 -4.95
C VAL A 50 -39.27 17.51 -6.06
N PRO A 51 -40.30 18.00 -6.78
CA PRO A 51 -40.91 17.27 -7.89
C PRO A 51 -39.91 16.96 -9.02
N ALA A 52 -40.05 15.81 -9.68
CA ALA A 52 -39.11 15.35 -10.71
C ALA A 52 -38.85 16.38 -11.83
N GLY A 53 -39.89 17.09 -12.29
CA GLY A 53 -39.77 18.15 -13.31
C GLY A 53 -39.00 19.40 -12.86
N LYS A 54 -38.71 19.54 -11.56
CA LYS A 54 -37.91 20.63 -10.98
C LYS A 54 -36.52 20.19 -10.50
N ARG A 55 -36.16 18.90 -10.63
CA ARG A 55 -34.82 18.36 -10.29
C ARG A 55 -33.79 18.54 -11.43
N GLY A 56 -34.04 19.48 -12.34
CA GLY A 56 -33.16 19.72 -13.48
C GLY A 56 -31.72 19.96 -13.03
N GLY A 57 -30.78 19.22 -13.60
CA GLY A 57 -29.35 19.37 -13.31
C GLY A 57 -28.82 18.58 -12.10
N PHE A 58 -29.69 17.98 -11.26
CA PHE A 58 -29.23 17.20 -10.10
C PHE A 58 -28.36 16.00 -10.50
N SER A 59 -28.76 15.25 -11.53
CA SER A 59 -27.99 14.11 -12.03
C SER A 59 -26.60 14.49 -12.53
N LYS A 60 -26.49 15.64 -13.20
CA LYS A 60 -25.19 16.16 -13.67
C LYS A 60 -24.33 16.63 -12.50
N ALA A 61 -24.91 17.35 -11.54
CA ALA A 61 -24.19 17.79 -10.35
C ALA A 61 -23.70 16.62 -9.48
N GLU A 62 -24.51 15.55 -9.35
CA GLU A 62 -24.12 14.33 -8.65
C GLU A 62 -22.98 13.59 -9.37
N PHE A 63 -23.06 13.50 -10.70
CA PHE A 63 -21.97 12.96 -11.52
C PHE A 63 -20.68 13.77 -11.36
N ASP A 64 -20.75 15.10 -11.46
CA ASP A 64 -19.60 15.99 -11.34
C ASP A 64 -18.96 15.89 -9.94
N LEU A 65 -19.78 15.81 -8.88
CA LEU A 65 -19.32 15.58 -7.51
C LEU A 65 -18.62 14.22 -7.36
N ASN A 66 -19.21 13.14 -7.90
CA ASN A 66 -18.60 11.83 -7.86
C ASN A 66 -17.25 11.80 -8.62
N LEU A 67 -17.19 12.43 -9.79
CA LEU A 67 -15.96 12.57 -10.56
C LEU A 67 -14.88 13.34 -9.79
N ALA A 68 -15.25 14.45 -9.16
CA ALA A 68 -14.34 15.23 -8.32
C ALA A 68 -13.80 14.42 -7.13
N ASN A 69 -14.69 13.71 -6.42
CA ASN A 69 -14.31 12.85 -5.30
C ASN A 69 -13.32 11.74 -5.71
N GLN A 70 -13.50 11.15 -6.89
CA GLN A 70 -12.58 10.14 -7.38
C GLN A 70 -11.22 10.73 -7.80
N LYS A 71 -11.20 11.94 -8.38
CA LYS A 71 -9.94 12.64 -8.66
C LYS A 71 -9.15 12.95 -7.39
N VAL A 72 -9.84 13.31 -6.29
CA VAL A 72 -9.20 13.49 -4.97
C VAL A 72 -8.57 12.18 -4.49
N LYS A 73 -9.33 11.06 -4.53
CA LYS A 73 -8.80 9.73 -4.16
C LYS A 73 -7.59 9.31 -5.01
N LEU A 74 -7.62 9.58 -6.31
CA LEU A 74 -6.49 9.32 -7.19
C LEU A 74 -5.26 10.15 -6.80
N ALA A 75 -5.45 11.42 -6.42
CA ALA A 75 -4.35 12.26 -5.97
C ALA A 75 -3.74 11.75 -4.64
N GLU A 76 -4.58 11.30 -3.70
CA GLU A 76 -4.13 10.65 -2.46
C GLU A 76 -3.29 9.39 -2.75
N GLN A 77 -3.79 8.50 -3.63
CA GLN A 77 -3.03 7.29 -4.03
C GLN A 77 -1.70 7.62 -4.71
N LYS A 78 -1.65 8.65 -5.57
CA LYS A 78 -0.40 9.11 -6.19
C LYS A 78 0.59 9.65 -5.16
N SER A 79 0.09 10.34 -4.13
CA SER A 79 0.92 10.80 -3.01
C SER A 79 1.51 9.62 -2.23
N ASP A 80 0.71 8.59 -1.94
CA ASP A 80 1.18 7.39 -1.25
C ASP A 80 2.23 6.62 -2.07
N LEU A 81 2.03 6.52 -3.39
CA LEU A 81 3.01 5.93 -4.30
C LEU A 81 4.34 6.70 -4.27
N ALA A 82 4.29 8.03 -4.37
CA ALA A 82 5.49 8.87 -4.31
C ALA A 82 6.23 8.74 -2.97
N ALA A 83 5.49 8.67 -1.85
CA ALA A 83 6.07 8.44 -0.53
C ALA A 83 6.77 7.07 -0.44
N ALA A 84 6.17 6.01 -1.01
CA ALA A 84 6.78 4.69 -1.06
C ALA A 84 8.05 4.67 -1.91
N GLN A 85 8.04 5.34 -3.07
CA GLN A 85 9.22 5.49 -3.93
C GLN A 85 10.36 6.26 -3.23
N LYS A 86 10.03 7.32 -2.49
CA LYS A 86 11.02 8.04 -1.67
C LYS A 86 11.63 7.14 -0.61
N LYS A 87 10.82 6.33 0.08
CA LYS A 87 11.32 5.36 1.07
C LYS A 87 12.24 4.33 0.43
N TYR A 88 11.89 3.83 -0.76
CA TYR A 88 12.73 2.90 -1.52
C TYR A 88 14.10 3.50 -1.83
N ALA A 89 14.15 4.74 -2.34
CA ALA A 89 15.42 5.42 -2.62
C ALA A 89 16.28 5.59 -1.36
N GLY A 90 15.67 5.95 -0.21
CA GLY A 90 16.39 6.03 1.06
C GLY A 90 16.97 4.69 1.52
N LEU A 91 16.25 3.58 1.34
CA LEU A 91 16.77 2.25 1.67
C LEU A 91 17.92 1.81 0.76
N GLU A 92 17.91 2.18 -0.52
CA GLU A 92 19.03 1.93 -1.44
C GLU A 92 20.28 2.73 -1.03
N GLU A 93 20.10 3.98 -0.59
CA GLU A 93 21.19 4.78 0.01
C GLU A 93 21.74 4.13 1.29
N ASP A 94 20.86 3.69 2.19
CA ASP A 94 21.25 2.97 3.40
C ASP A 94 22.02 1.68 3.09
N LEU A 95 21.62 0.96 2.04
CA LEU A 95 22.31 -0.24 1.56
C LEU A 95 23.71 0.09 1.05
N ALA A 96 23.86 1.16 0.27
CA ALA A 96 25.16 1.62 -0.21
C ALA A 96 26.09 2.04 0.95
N ASN A 97 25.57 2.81 1.89
CA ASN A 97 26.28 3.21 3.12
C ASN A 97 26.69 2.00 3.95
N ASN A 98 25.87 0.96 4.01
CA ASN A 98 26.19 -0.30 4.67
C ASN A 98 27.36 -1.03 4.00
N PHE A 99 27.41 -1.09 2.66
CA PHE A 99 28.54 -1.65 1.93
C PHE A 99 29.84 -0.87 2.19
N GLN A 100 29.77 0.47 2.19
CA GLN A 100 30.92 1.30 2.53
C GLN A 100 31.45 0.98 3.94
N LYS A 101 30.58 0.94 4.94
CA LYS A 101 30.97 0.62 6.33
C LYS A 101 31.63 -0.75 6.45
N GLU A 102 31.13 -1.76 5.73
CA GLU A 102 31.79 -3.08 5.72
C GLU A 102 33.20 -2.99 5.12
N ALA A 103 33.36 -2.29 3.99
CA ALA A 103 34.67 -2.13 3.35
C ALA A 103 35.68 -1.38 4.24
N GLU A 104 35.23 -0.37 4.98
CA GLU A 104 36.05 0.33 5.97
C GLU A 104 36.51 -0.60 7.11
N ILE A 105 35.61 -1.43 7.63
CA ILE A 105 35.93 -2.42 8.66
C ILE A 105 36.92 -3.47 8.12
N ASP A 106 36.74 -3.92 6.88
CA ASP A 106 37.66 -4.88 6.24
C ASP A 106 39.04 -4.31 6.05
N TYR A 107 39.13 -3.04 5.65
CA TYR A 107 40.41 -2.35 5.56
C TYR A 107 41.12 -2.24 6.91
N ASP A 108 40.38 -1.92 7.97
CA ASP A 108 40.94 -1.86 9.33
C ASP A 108 41.32 -3.23 9.89
N LEU A 109 40.59 -4.30 9.52
CA LEU A 109 40.96 -5.68 9.84
C LEU A 109 42.32 -6.04 9.21
N ILE A 110 42.53 -5.71 7.94
CA ILE A 110 43.80 -5.96 7.24
C ILE A 110 44.95 -5.20 7.90
N LYS A 111 44.76 -3.91 8.24
CA LYS A 111 45.78 -3.14 8.98
C LYS A 111 46.12 -3.79 10.31
N ASN A 112 45.10 -4.20 11.07
CA ASN A 112 45.30 -4.82 12.37
C ASN A 112 46.01 -6.18 12.26
N GLU A 113 45.70 -6.96 11.23
CA GLU A 113 46.40 -8.22 10.93
C GLU A 113 47.88 -7.96 10.61
N ALA A 114 48.19 -6.97 9.77
CA ALA A 114 49.57 -6.58 9.49
C ALA A 114 50.34 -6.13 10.76
N LEU A 115 49.68 -5.43 11.69
CA LEU A 115 50.28 -5.07 12.98
C LEU A 115 50.58 -6.29 13.85
N ILE A 116 49.68 -7.28 13.89
CA ILE A 116 49.87 -8.53 14.61
C ILE A 116 51.03 -9.32 14.00
N ASP A 117 51.06 -9.46 12.67
CA ASP A 117 52.07 -10.23 11.95
C ASP A 117 53.46 -9.60 12.03
N SER A 118 53.52 -8.27 12.19
CA SER A 118 54.77 -7.52 12.36
C SER A 118 55.20 -7.38 13.84
N ASP A 119 54.47 -7.98 14.78
CA ASP A 119 54.68 -7.84 16.23
C ASP A 119 54.76 -6.37 16.70
N LEU A 120 53.96 -5.49 16.06
CA LEU A 120 53.94 -4.07 16.35
C LEU A 120 52.84 -3.73 17.36
N GLY A 121 53.23 -3.08 18.46
CA GLY A 121 52.32 -2.69 19.55
C GLY A 121 52.09 -3.81 20.56
N LYS A 122 51.01 -3.71 21.35
CA LYS A 122 50.67 -4.74 22.35
C LYS A 122 49.82 -5.83 21.70
N LYS A 123 50.33 -7.06 21.69
CA LYS A 123 49.66 -8.22 21.07
C LYS A 123 48.25 -8.44 21.59
N GLU A 124 48.03 -8.36 22.90
CA GLU A 124 46.71 -8.55 23.51
C GLU A 124 45.70 -7.50 23.06
N ASP A 125 46.14 -6.24 22.90
CA ASP A 125 45.29 -5.15 22.46
C ASP A 125 44.93 -5.30 20.99
N ASN A 126 45.88 -5.71 20.15
CA ASN A 126 45.63 -5.96 18.73
C ASN A 126 44.65 -7.13 18.54
N ILE A 127 44.81 -8.24 19.27
CA ILE A 127 43.88 -9.39 19.20
C ILE A 127 42.47 -8.98 19.63
N LYS A 128 42.33 -8.19 20.70
CA LYS A 128 41.03 -7.66 21.14
C LYS A 128 40.40 -6.75 20.10
N LEU A 129 41.20 -5.89 19.47
CA LEU A 129 40.73 -5.01 18.40
C LEU A 129 40.23 -5.81 17.20
N ARG A 130 40.96 -6.85 16.77
CA ARG A 130 40.51 -7.78 15.71
C ARG A 130 39.15 -8.37 16.02
N ALA A 131 38.96 -8.93 17.21
CA ALA A 131 37.69 -9.52 17.63
C ALA A 131 36.55 -8.49 17.63
N LYS A 132 36.82 -7.26 18.10
CA LYS A 132 35.84 -6.16 18.07
C LYS A 132 35.45 -5.76 16.65
N LEU A 133 36.42 -5.67 15.74
CA LEU A 133 36.17 -5.36 14.32
C LEU A 133 35.37 -6.47 13.64
N GLN A 134 35.68 -7.74 13.89
CA GLN A 134 34.90 -8.88 13.39
C GLN A 134 33.45 -8.84 13.89
N SER A 135 33.23 -8.55 15.18
CA SER A 135 31.88 -8.38 15.73
C SER A 135 31.13 -7.22 15.07
N LYS A 136 31.79 -6.07 14.85
CA LYS A 136 31.20 -4.94 14.11
C LYS A 136 30.83 -5.35 12.67
N LYS A 137 31.69 -6.10 11.97
CA LYS A 137 31.41 -6.59 10.62
C LYS A 137 30.14 -7.42 10.58
N LEU A 138 30.00 -8.36 11.51
CA LEU A 138 28.79 -9.21 11.60
C LEU A 138 27.52 -8.38 11.83
N ASN A 139 27.58 -7.33 12.65
CA ASN A 139 26.44 -6.44 12.86
C ASN A 139 26.06 -5.68 11.57
N VAL A 140 27.05 -5.15 10.84
CA VAL A 140 26.81 -4.48 9.54
C VAL A 140 26.20 -5.46 8.53
N GLN A 141 26.66 -6.71 8.49
CA GLN A 141 26.07 -7.73 7.62
C GLN A 141 24.64 -8.10 8.03
N ALA A 142 24.33 -8.17 9.32
CA ALA A 142 22.97 -8.40 9.81
C ALA A 142 22.04 -7.23 9.41
N ASP A 143 22.49 -5.99 9.58
CA ASP A 143 21.75 -4.80 9.15
C ASP A 143 21.46 -4.83 7.65
N ARG A 144 22.42 -5.29 6.83
CA ARG A 144 22.23 -5.44 5.39
C ARG A 144 21.09 -6.38 5.04
N VAL A 145 20.99 -7.51 5.74
CA VAL A 145 19.91 -8.47 5.51
C VAL A 145 18.56 -7.82 5.79
N LYS A 146 18.46 -7.03 6.86
CA LYS A 146 17.26 -6.28 7.20
C LYS A 146 16.91 -5.23 6.14
N ILE A 147 17.87 -4.42 5.72
CA ILE A 147 17.67 -3.39 4.68
C ILE A 147 17.19 -4.04 3.37
N LYS A 148 17.78 -5.17 2.96
CA LYS A 148 17.34 -5.91 1.77
C LYS A 148 15.90 -6.43 1.90
N ALA A 149 15.52 -6.93 3.07
CA ALA A 149 14.14 -7.36 3.32
C ALA A 149 13.15 -6.18 3.21
N ASP A 150 13.49 -5.03 3.81
CA ASP A 150 12.67 -3.81 3.76
C ASP A 150 12.56 -3.28 2.31
N ILE A 151 13.63 -3.39 1.51
CA ILE A 151 13.63 -3.08 0.07
C ILE A 151 12.62 -3.95 -0.69
N GLU A 152 12.64 -5.26 -0.46
CA GLU A 152 11.71 -6.17 -1.15
C GLU A 152 10.25 -5.96 -0.73
N GLU A 153 10.01 -5.61 0.53
CA GLU A 153 8.69 -5.21 0.99
C GLU A 153 8.20 -3.93 0.30
N ILE A 154 9.03 -2.88 0.26
CA ILE A 154 8.62 -1.60 -0.32
C ILE A 154 8.44 -1.70 -1.83
N LYS A 155 9.24 -2.52 -2.54
CA LYS A 155 9.05 -2.80 -3.98
C LYS A 155 7.66 -3.39 -4.26
N ARG A 156 7.25 -4.41 -3.50
CA ARG A 156 5.90 -4.99 -3.63
C ARG A 156 4.80 -3.96 -3.37
N LYS A 157 4.99 -3.09 -2.37
CA LYS A 157 4.05 -2.00 -2.08
C LYS A 157 3.96 -1.01 -3.25
N ILE A 158 5.10 -0.62 -3.84
CA ILE A 158 5.16 0.27 -5.00
C ILE A 158 4.43 -0.36 -6.20
N GLU A 159 4.66 -1.64 -6.47
CA GLU A 159 4.00 -2.37 -7.56
C GLU A 159 2.47 -2.37 -7.38
N TYR A 160 1.99 -2.71 -6.17
CA TYR A 160 0.58 -2.69 -5.84
C TYR A 160 -0.03 -1.29 -6.02
N LEU A 161 0.58 -0.25 -5.44
CA LEU A 161 0.09 1.12 -5.54
C LEU A 161 0.10 1.66 -6.99
N SER A 162 1.12 1.29 -7.77
CA SER A 162 1.22 1.66 -9.18
C SER A 162 0.08 1.06 -10.00
N MET A 163 -0.20 -0.23 -9.79
CA MET A 163 -1.33 -0.93 -10.42
C MET A 163 -2.66 -0.28 -10.05
N GLU A 164 -2.93 -0.04 -8.76
CA GLU A 164 -4.19 0.54 -8.31
C GLU A 164 -4.38 1.99 -8.80
N THR A 165 -3.30 2.78 -8.81
CA THR A 165 -3.31 4.15 -9.37
C THR A 165 -3.68 4.12 -10.86
N THR A 166 -3.14 3.17 -11.62
CA THR A 166 -3.40 3.04 -13.06
C THR A 166 -4.85 2.65 -13.31
N LYS A 167 -5.37 1.63 -12.60
CA LYS A 167 -6.77 1.21 -12.70
C LYS A 167 -7.73 2.35 -12.35
N MET A 168 -7.45 3.12 -11.29
CA MET A 168 -8.31 4.24 -10.89
C MET A 168 -8.28 5.37 -11.91
N ASP A 169 -7.11 5.69 -12.47
CA ASP A 169 -6.97 6.70 -13.53
C ASP A 169 -7.75 6.31 -14.79
N GLU A 170 -7.67 5.04 -15.20
CA GLU A 170 -8.46 4.49 -16.31
C GLU A 170 -9.96 4.52 -16.03
N ALA A 171 -10.39 4.12 -14.83
CA ALA A 171 -11.79 4.16 -14.42
C ALA A 171 -12.34 5.59 -14.47
N ILE A 172 -11.59 6.57 -13.96
CA ILE A 172 -11.96 8.00 -14.01
C ILE A 172 -12.06 8.49 -15.46
N LYS A 173 -11.12 8.12 -16.34
CA LYS A 173 -11.15 8.49 -17.76
C LYS A 173 -12.34 7.87 -18.50
N ALA A 174 -12.80 6.70 -18.08
CA ALA A 174 -13.95 6.02 -18.66
C ALA A 174 -15.31 6.58 -18.18
N MET A 175 -15.34 7.42 -17.14
CA MET A 175 -16.58 8.01 -16.64
C MET A 175 -17.16 9.00 -17.64
N LYS A 176 -18.41 8.75 -18.05
CA LYS A 176 -19.18 9.63 -18.92
C LYS A 176 -20.53 9.89 -18.28
N PHE A 177 -20.99 11.13 -18.40
CA PHE A 177 -22.35 11.49 -18.04
C PHE A 177 -23.30 11.01 -19.14
N ASP A 178 -24.24 10.16 -18.79
CA ASP A 178 -25.31 9.72 -19.69
C ASP A 178 -26.64 10.37 -19.25
N ASP A 179 -27.17 11.26 -20.10
CA ASP A 179 -28.41 12.00 -19.83
C ASP A 179 -29.68 11.24 -20.30
N SER A 180 -29.54 9.99 -20.79
CA SER A 180 -30.65 9.22 -21.37
C SER A 180 -31.72 8.73 -20.38
N LYS A 181 -31.58 9.01 -19.07
CA LYS A 181 -32.61 8.75 -18.06
C LYS A 181 -33.69 9.84 -17.95
N LYS A 182 -33.80 10.74 -18.92
CA LYS A 182 -34.92 11.67 -19.06
C LYS A 182 -35.90 11.17 -20.12
N THR A 183 -36.93 10.44 -19.71
CA THR A 183 -38.34 10.49 -20.16
C THR A 183 -39.01 9.11 -20.05
N GLU A 184 -39.67 8.85 -18.92
CA GLU A 184 -40.96 8.16 -18.96
C GLU A 184 -42.03 9.24 -18.71
N PRO A 185 -42.84 9.61 -19.72
CA PRO A 185 -44.01 10.44 -19.49
C PRO A 185 -45.03 9.64 -18.69
N GLU A 186 -45.55 10.21 -17.60
CA GLU A 186 -46.70 9.67 -16.87
C GLU A 186 -47.85 9.37 -17.85
N PRO A 187 -48.52 8.22 -17.74
CA PRO A 187 -49.68 7.93 -18.57
C PRO A 187 -50.77 8.95 -18.23
N ILE A 188 -51.12 9.78 -19.23
CA ILE A 188 -52.29 10.65 -19.20
C ILE A 188 -53.50 9.75 -18.97
N GLY A 189 -54.00 9.76 -17.73
CA GLY A 189 -55.30 9.19 -17.38
C GLY A 189 -56.37 9.89 -18.22
N LYS A 190 -56.82 9.24 -19.28
CA LYS A 190 -58.05 9.63 -19.98
C LYS A 190 -59.20 9.42 -19.02
N LYS A 191 -59.74 10.53 -18.51
CA LYS A 191 -61.15 10.63 -18.16
C LYS A 191 -61.96 10.57 -19.46
N GLN A 192 -62.83 9.58 -19.59
CA GLN A 192 -64.23 9.71 -20.01
C GLN A 192 -64.94 8.38 -19.76
#